data_AF-A0A2G4SKX2-F1
#
_entry.id   AF-A0A2G4SKX2-F1
#
_cell.length_a   1.000
_cell.length_b   1.000
_cell.length_c   1.000
_cell.angle_alpha   90.00
_cell.angle_beta   90.00
_cell.angle_gamma   90.00
#
_symmetry.space_group_name_H-M   'P 1'
#
loop_
_entity.id
_entity.type
_entity.pdbx_description
1 polymer ?
#
loop_
_entity_poly.entity_id
_entity_poly.type
_entity_poly.pdbx_seq_one_letter_code
_entity_poly.pdbx_strand_id
1 'polypeptide(L)'
;MSNDQSEQLSGEGPTNLPNEILEELENSSSINLQKNIKEFVKNLPKYEGREWTNSEIFNKEFHRELKRKTVDALQSTNAVYKGADRLIIAGRAATGLYEECQQFLESGGSEEQFFHIMEGIRQLAVYSYATSKTTKSEARTMAIKALRLPDSVKHLEEEPSDKALALGREEVERIFQARYEQSILRNAVGRQQ
;
A
#
# COMPACT_ATOMS: atom_id res chain seq x y z
N MET A 1 37.57 19.29 -32.74
CA MET A 1 37.93 19.31 -31.31
C MET A 1 36.64 19.10 -30.54
N SER A 2 36.44 17.87 -30.09
CA SER A 2 35.33 17.50 -29.21
C SER A 2 35.54 18.13 -27.85
N ASN A 3 34.49 18.64 -27.23
CA ASN A 3 34.45 18.77 -25.78
C ASN A 3 33.09 18.27 -25.31
N ASP A 4 33.12 17.01 -24.88
CA ASP A 4 32.11 16.39 -24.04
C ASP A 4 31.84 17.28 -22.82
N GLN A 5 30.58 17.67 -22.63
CA GLN A 5 30.04 17.94 -21.31
C GLN A 5 28.92 16.96 -21.06
N SER A 6 29.30 15.69 -20.96
CA SER A 6 28.51 14.64 -20.38
C SER A 6 28.27 14.94 -18.90
N GLU A 7 27.00 15.15 -18.57
CA GLU A 7 26.32 14.74 -17.34
C GLU A 7 27.19 14.70 -16.08
N GLN A 8 27.18 15.79 -15.33
CA GLN A 8 27.33 15.70 -13.88
C GLN A 8 26.06 15.06 -13.31
N LEU A 9 26.00 13.73 -13.36
CA LEU A 9 25.16 12.94 -12.46
C LEU A 9 25.63 13.25 -11.03
N SER A 10 24.99 14.23 -10.39
CA SER A 10 25.18 14.50 -8.98
C SER A 10 24.71 13.25 -8.22
N GLY A 11 25.69 12.49 -7.73
CA GLY A 11 25.46 11.45 -6.73
C GLY A 11 24.95 12.11 -5.46
N GLU A 12 23.65 12.17 -5.29
CA GLU A 12 23.00 12.68 -4.09
C GLU A 12 22.23 11.54 -3.43
N GLY A 13 22.11 11.61 -2.10
CA GLY A 13 21.39 10.63 -1.30
C GLY A 13 19.90 10.51 -1.68
N PRO A 14 19.10 9.78 -0.89
CA PRO A 14 17.69 9.61 -1.20
C PRO A 14 16.98 10.97 -1.38
N THR A 15 16.34 11.16 -2.52
CA THR A 15 15.52 12.35 -2.81
C THR A 15 14.29 12.35 -1.94
N ASN A 16 13.99 13.47 -1.28
CA ASN A 16 12.80 13.63 -0.47
C ASN A 16 11.53 13.71 -1.33
N LEU A 17 10.40 13.29 -0.77
CA LEU A 17 9.09 13.51 -1.39
C LEU A 17 8.79 15.01 -1.46
N PRO A 18 8.17 15.49 -2.56
CA PRO A 18 7.65 16.85 -2.64
C PRO A 18 6.69 17.17 -1.50
N ASN A 19 6.76 18.40 -0.97
CA ASN A 19 6.00 18.82 0.21
C ASN A 19 4.49 18.70 0.00
N GLU A 20 3.99 19.00 -1.19
CA GLU A 20 2.57 18.97 -1.52
C GLU A 20 1.99 17.55 -1.48
N ILE A 21 2.82 16.54 -1.76
CA ILE A 21 2.44 15.13 -1.64
C ILE A 21 2.53 14.72 -0.17
N LEU A 22 3.62 15.09 0.50
CA LEU A 22 3.85 14.72 1.90
C LEU A 22 2.77 15.31 2.82
N GLU A 23 2.42 16.58 2.63
CA GLU A 23 1.38 17.28 3.39
C GLU A 23 0.02 16.61 3.25
N GLU A 24 -0.36 16.19 2.04
CA GLU A 24 -1.61 15.46 1.86
C GLU A 24 -1.56 14.07 2.53
N LEU A 25 -0.42 13.40 2.53
CA LEU A 25 -0.27 12.07 3.16
C LEU A 25 -0.23 12.12 4.69
N GLU A 26 0.34 13.17 5.29
CA GLU A 26 0.61 13.26 6.74
C GLU A 26 -0.32 14.21 7.48
N ASN A 27 -0.65 15.36 6.89
CA ASN A 27 -1.38 16.44 7.56
C ASN A 27 -2.88 16.44 7.28
N SER A 28 -3.33 15.67 6.29
CA SER A 28 -4.77 15.45 6.11
C SER A 28 -5.27 14.43 7.13
N SER A 29 -6.47 14.67 7.69
CA SER A 29 -7.10 13.63 8.50
C SER A 29 -7.27 12.36 7.66
N SER A 30 -7.10 11.18 8.25
CA SER A 30 -7.29 9.90 7.56
C SER A 30 -8.64 9.83 6.82
N ILE A 31 -9.67 10.48 7.36
CA ILE A 31 -11.00 10.61 6.74
C ILE A 31 -10.95 11.46 5.47
N ASN A 32 -10.26 12.61 5.50
CA ASN A 32 -10.11 13.48 4.35
C ASN A 32 -9.28 12.82 3.25
N LEU A 33 -8.15 12.20 3.59
CA LEU A 33 -7.33 11.45 2.64
C LEU A 33 -8.15 10.37 1.92
N GLN A 34 -8.93 9.59 2.68
CA GLN A 34 -9.79 8.56 2.11
C GLN A 34 -10.89 9.14 1.22
N LYS A 35 -11.44 10.30 1.56
CA LYS A 35 -12.43 10.99 0.73
C LYS A 35 -11.80 11.43 -0.60
N ASN A 36 -10.64 12.08 -0.56
CA ASN A 36 -9.92 12.54 -1.75
C ASN A 36 -9.56 11.36 -2.67
N ILE A 37 -9.04 10.27 -2.11
CA ILE A 37 -8.74 9.04 -2.86
C ILE A 37 -10.00 8.48 -3.53
N LYS A 38 -11.15 8.43 -2.83
CA LYS A 38 -12.39 7.94 -3.43
C LYS A 38 -12.88 8.82 -4.56
N GLU A 39 -12.76 10.13 -4.41
CA GLU A 39 -13.13 11.10 -5.43
C GLU A 39 -12.24 10.98 -6.66
N PHE A 40 -10.92 10.92 -6.47
CA PHE A 40 -9.94 10.64 -7.52
C PHE A 40 -10.30 9.36 -8.29
N VAL A 41 -10.48 8.23 -7.59
CA VAL A 41 -10.82 6.94 -8.21
C VAL A 41 -12.13 7.00 -9.01
N LYS A 42 -13.12 7.75 -8.51
CA LYS A 42 -14.43 7.90 -9.18
C LYS A 42 -14.32 8.67 -10.50
N ASN A 43 -13.38 9.61 -10.59
CA ASN A 43 -13.21 10.47 -11.74
C ASN A 43 -12.31 9.87 -12.83
N LEU A 44 -11.68 8.71 -12.58
CA LEU A 44 -10.80 8.08 -13.55
C LEU A 44 -11.54 7.55 -14.78
N PRO A 45 -10.92 7.64 -15.97
CA PRO A 45 -11.44 7.00 -17.17
C PRO A 45 -11.54 5.48 -17.00
N LYS A 46 -12.51 4.89 -17.71
CA LYS A 46 -12.69 3.44 -17.78
C LYS A 46 -12.21 2.95 -19.14
N TYR A 47 -11.26 2.03 -19.13
CA TYR A 47 -10.73 1.42 -20.35
C TYR A 47 -11.23 -0.01 -20.49
N GLU A 48 -11.65 -0.38 -21.70
CA GLU A 48 -12.01 -1.74 -22.06
C GLU A 48 -10.74 -2.55 -22.41
N GLY A 49 -10.24 -3.33 -21.45
CA GLY A 49 -9.05 -4.17 -21.62
C GLY A 49 -9.27 -5.63 -21.25
N ARG A 50 -10.52 -6.00 -20.91
CA ARG A 50 -10.94 -7.29 -20.35
C ARG A 50 -10.00 -7.74 -19.22
N GLU A 51 -9.02 -8.58 -19.52
CA GLU A 51 -8.07 -9.16 -18.56
C GLU A 51 -7.20 -8.10 -17.88
N TRP A 52 -6.76 -7.07 -18.60
CA TRP A 52 -5.77 -6.11 -18.09
C TRP A 52 -6.36 -5.00 -17.23
N THR A 53 -7.65 -4.70 -17.42
CA THR A 53 -8.30 -3.54 -16.80
C THR A 53 -9.48 -3.89 -15.92
N ASN A 54 -9.95 -5.15 -15.93
CA ASN A 54 -11.05 -5.56 -15.07
C ASN A 54 -10.56 -5.97 -13.69
N SER A 55 -11.27 -5.49 -12.68
CA SER A 55 -11.17 -6.02 -11.34
C SER A 55 -11.67 -7.46 -11.31
N GLU A 56 -10.90 -8.34 -10.69
CA GLU A 56 -11.29 -9.70 -10.42
C GLU A 56 -11.47 -9.93 -8.93
N ILE A 57 -12.43 -10.77 -8.58
CA ILE A 57 -12.65 -11.22 -7.21
C ILE A 57 -12.68 -12.74 -7.17
N PHE A 58 -12.22 -13.30 -6.06
CA PHE A 58 -12.29 -14.74 -5.86
C PHE A 58 -13.74 -15.22 -5.81
N ASN A 59 -14.01 -16.39 -6.41
CA ASN A 59 -15.36 -16.92 -6.49
C ASN A 59 -15.87 -17.37 -5.11
N LYS A 60 -17.02 -16.81 -4.72
CA LYS A 60 -17.65 -16.98 -3.41
C LYS A 60 -18.03 -18.44 -3.11
N GLU A 61 -18.35 -19.23 -4.13
CA GLU A 61 -18.71 -20.65 -3.99
C GLU A 61 -17.60 -21.47 -3.31
N PHE A 62 -16.34 -21.10 -3.55
CA PHE A 62 -15.18 -21.80 -3.01
C PHE A 62 -14.67 -21.23 -1.69
N HIS A 63 -15.29 -20.18 -1.13
CA HIS A 63 -14.84 -19.55 0.12
C HIS A 63 -14.78 -20.54 1.28
N ARG A 64 -15.80 -21.39 1.42
CA ARG A 64 -15.87 -22.39 2.50
C ARG A 64 -14.77 -23.43 2.36
N GLU A 65 -14.54 -23.90 1.13
CA GLU A 65 -13.51 -24.89 0.86
C GLU A 65 -12.11 -24.33 1.10
N LEU A 66 -11.85 -23.11 0.65
CA LEU A 66 -10.56 -22.44 0.82
C LEU A 66 -10.23 -22.23 2.30
N LYS A 67 -11.18 -21.71 3.09
CA LYS A 67 -11.02 -21.57 4.55
C LYS A 67 -10.76 -22.90 5.26
N ARG A 68 -11.40 -23.98 4.81
CA ARG A 68 -11.22 -25.31 5.41
C ARG A 68 -9.83 -25.86 5.16
N LYS A 69 -9.29 -25.68 3.95
CA LYS A 69 -7.95 -26.17 3.57
C LYS A 69 -6.84 -25.35 4.25
N THR A 70 -7.04 -24.05 4.41
CA THR A 70 -6.08 -23.16 5.07
C THR A 70 -6.83 -22.00 5.70
N VAL A 71 -6.77 -21.90 7.03
CA VAL A 71 -7.57 -20.94 7.84
C VAL A 71 -7.46 -19.51 7.31
N ASP A 72 -6.27 -19.12 6.85
CA ASP A 72 -5.98 -17.74 6.42
C ASP A 72 -5.86 -17.56 4.89
N ALA A 73 -6.04 -18.62 4.09
CA ALA A 73 -5.86 -18.52 2.63
C ALA A 73 -6.86 -17.56 1.98
N LEU A 74 -8.12 -17.55 2.43
CA LEU A 74 -9.11 -16.61 1.87
C LEU A 74 -8.71 -15.15 2.13
N GLN A 75 -8.15 -14.85 3.30
CA GLN A 75 -7.72 -13.48 3.61
C GLN A 75 -6.53 -13.07 2.73
N SER A 76 -5.55 -13.98 2.58
CA SER A 76 -4.39 -13.76 1.71
C SER A 76 -4.79 -13.61 0.24
N THR A 77 -5.63 -14.49 -0.29
CA THR A 77 -6.17 -14.42 -1.66
C THR A 77 -6.89 -13.09 -1.90
N ASN A 78 -7.77 -12.67 -0.99
CA ASN A 78 -8.47 -11.38 -1.13
C ASN A 78 -7.52 -10.18 -1.06
N ALA A 79 -6.45 -10.26 -0.26
CA ALA A 79 -5.46 -9.18 -0.20
C ALA A 79 -4.71 -9.04 -1.54
N VAL A 80 -4.40 -10.16 -2.22
CA VAL A 80 -3.80 -10.15 -3.56
C VAL A 80 -4.72 -9.48 -4.58
N TYR A 81 -6.00 -9.87 -4.64
CA TYR A 81 -6.97 -9.24 -5.55
C TYR A 81 -7.13 -7.73 -5.29
N LYS A 82 -7.19 -7.31 -4.03
CA LYS A 82 -7.21 -5.88 -3.67
C LYS A 82 -5.94 -5.15 -4.09
N GLY A 83 -4.78 -5.80 -3.98
CA GLY A 83 -3.51 -5.27 -4.47
C GLY A 83 -3.52 -5.07 -5.98
N ALA A 84 -4.02 -6.05 -6.73
CA ALA A 84 -4.19 -5.96 -8.18
C ALA A 84 -5.14 -4.82 -8.57
N ASP A 85 -6.28 -4.67 -7.87
CA ASP A 85 -7.22 -3.57 -8.11
C ASP A 85 -6.57 -2.19 -7.91
N ARG A 86 -5.71 -2.05 -6.89
CA ARG A 86 -4.95 -0.80 -6.66
C ARG A 86 -4.00 -0.49 -7.82
N LEU A 87 -3.34 -1.51 -8.38
CA LEU A 87 -2.48 -1.36 -9.55
C LEU A 87 -3.28 -1.01 -10.81
N ILE A 88 -4.44 -1.63 -11.02
CA ILE A 88 -5.33 -1.30 -12.14
C ILE A 88 -5.76 0.17 -12.06
N ILE A 89 -6.13 0.66 -10.88
CA ILE A 89 -6.50 2.07 -10.67
C ILE A 89 -5.33 3.01 -11.00
N ALA A 90 -4.12 2.72 -10.48
CA ALA A 90 -2.94 3.51 -10.80
C ALA A 90 -2.63 3.50 -12.31
N GLY A 91 -2.81 2.34 -12.96
CA GLY A 91 -2.69 2.20 -14.41
C GLY A 91 -3.68 3.07 -15.18
N ARG A 92 -4.98 3.06 -14.79
CA ARG A 92 -6.00 3.92 -15.42
C ARG A 92 -5.67 5.40 -15.30
N ALA A 93 -5.20 5.84 -14.13
CA ALA A 93 -4.77 7.22 -13.93
C ALA A 93 -3.55 7.57 -14.80
N ALA A 94 -2.55 6.71 -14.85
CA ALA A 94 -1.38 6.91 -15.69
C ALA A 94 -1.74 6.97 -17.18
N THR A 95 -2.66 6.12 -17.65
CA THR A 95 -3.18 6.16 -19.02
C THR A 95 -3.92 7.46 -19.31
N GLY A 96 -4.79 7.93 -18.39
CA GLY A 96 -5.49 9.21 -18.57
C GLY A 96 -4.52 10.38 -18.68
N LEU A 97 -3.52 10.44 -17.79
CA LEU A 97 -2.47 11.45 -17.84
C LEU A 97 -1.64 11.38 -19.14
N TYR A 98 -1.38 10.17 -19.64
CA TYR A 98 -0.69 10.00 -20.91
C TYR A 98 -1.50 10.58 -22.08
N GLU A 99 -2.80 10.28 -22.13
CA GLU A 99 -3.71 10.82 -23.16
C GLU A 99 -3.83 12.34 -23.07
N GLU A 100 -3.91 12.91 -21.86
CA GLU A 100 -3.91 14.35 -21.64
C GLU A 100 -2.59 15.00 -22.10
N CYS A 101 -1.45 14.38 -21.82
CA CYS A 101 -0.15 14.85 -22.32
C CYS A 101 -0.09 14.84 -23.86
N GLN A 102 -0.63 13.81 -24.51
CA GLN A 102 -0.69 13.76 -25.98
C GLN A 102 -1.54 14.91 -26.53
N GLN A 103 -2.73 15.13 -25.96
CA GLN A 103 -3.62 16.22 -26.37
C GLN A 103 -2.99 17.60 -26.13
N PHE A 104 -2.27 17.77 -25.03
CA PHE A 104 -1.52 18.99 -24.74
C PHE A 104 -0.49 19.28 -25.83
N LEU A 105 0.28 18.26 -26.25
CA LEU A 105 1.29 18.41 -27.30
C LEU A 105 0.66 18.69 -28.68
N GLU A 106 -0.46 18.05 -29.01
CA GLU A 106 -1.14 18.21 -30.29
C GLU A 106 -1.82 19.58 -30.45
N SER A 107 -2.42 20.09 -29.37
CA SER A 107 -3.15 21.36 -29.36
C SER A 107 -2.27 22.59 -29.14
N GLY A 108 -0.99 22.38 -28.81
CA GLY A 108 -0.07 23.44 -28.39
C GLY A 108 -0.18 23.83 -26.91
N GLY A 109 -1.21 23.34 -26.22
CA GLY A 109 -1.35 23.41 -24.76
C GLY A 109 -1.60 24.81 -24.19
N SER A 110 -2.44 24.90 -23.15
CA SER A 110 -2.53 26.08 -22.30
C SER A 110 -1.87 25.84 -20.94
N GLU A 111 -1.49 26.91 -20.26
CA GLU A 111 -0.94 26.82 -18.91
C GLU A 111 -1.93 26.13 -17.95
N GLU A 112 -3.23 26.38 -18.08
CA GLU A 112 -4.27 25.73 -17.29
C GLU A 112 -4.34 24.21 -17.55
N GLN A 113 -4.18 23.78 -18.80
CA GLN A 113 -4.12 22.35 -19.14
C GLN A 113 -2.89 21.69 -18.52
N PHE A 114 -1.74 22.36 -18.52
CA PHE A 114 -0.54 21.85 -17.88
C PHE A 114 -0.71 21.70 -16.36
N PHE A 115 -1.29 22.71 -15.70
CA PHE A 115 -1.60 22.62 -14.27
C PHE A 115 -2.58 21.50 -13.94
N HIS A 116 -3.56 21.24 -14.81
CA HIS A 116 -4.47 20.11 -14.65
C HIS A 116 -3.75 18.75 -14.68
N ILE A 117 -2.87 18.56 -15.68
CA ILE A 117 -2.05 17.35 -15.81
C ILE A 117 -1.15 17.18 -14.57
N MET A 118 -0.50 18.25 -14.13
CA MET A 118 0.37 18.23 -12.95
C MET A 118 -0.39 17.86 -11.67
N GLU A 119 -1.60 18.38 -11.49
CA GLU A 119 -2.45 18.01 -10.36
C GLU A 119 -2.86 16.54 -10.43
N GLY A 120 -3.20 16.03 -11.62
CA GLY A 120 -3.49 14.60 -11.79
C GLY A 120 -2.28 13.69 -11.48
N ILE A 121 -1.06 14.10 -11.88
CA ILE A 121 0.19 13.41 -11.51
C ILE A 121 0.37 13.41 -9.98
N ARG A 122 0.15 14.55 -9.33
CA ARG A 122 0.24 14.69 -7.88
C ARG A 122 -0.76 13.77 -7.17
N GLN A 123 -2.02 13.74 -7.62
CA GLN A 123 -3.07 12.86 -7.08
C GLN A 123 -2.76 11.39 -7.28
N LEU A 124 -2.20 11.00 -8.44
CA LEU A 124 -1.73 9.64 -8.69
C LEU A 124 -0.59 9.24 -7.73
N ALA A 125 0.34 10.15 -7.46
CA ALA A 125 1.41 9.91 -6.49
C ALA A 125 0.84 9.70 -5.07
N VAL A 126 -0.04 10.60 -4.61
CA VAL A 126 -0.71 10.47 -3.31
C VAL A 126 -1.48 9.15 -3.21
N TYR A 127 -2.27 8.81 -4.23
CA TYR A 127 -2.98 7.54 -4.31
C TYR A 127 -2.04 6.34 -4.15
N SER A 128 -0.93 6.34 -4.89
CA SER A 128 0.02 5.23 -4.91
C SER A 128 0.73 5.03 -3.56
N TYR A 129 1.18 6.11 -2.92
CA TYR A 129 1.80 6.03 -1.59
C TYR A 129 0.81 5.64 -0.50
N ALA A 130 -0.39 6.23 -0.50
CA ALA A 130 -1.43 5.94 0.50
C ALA A 130 -1.90 4.48 0.41
N THR A 131 -2.12 3.97 -0.80
CA THR A 131 -2.53 2.57 -1.02
C THR A 131 -1.39 1.58 -0.77
N SER A 132 -0.13 1.96 -1.02
CA SER A 132 1.04 1.20 -0.59
C SER A 132 1.12 1.08 0.94
N LYS A 133 0.95 2.18 1.69
CA LYS A 133 0.89 2.17 3.16
C LYS A 133 -0.23 1.25 3.67
N THR A 134 -1.40 1.32 3.05
CA THR A 134 -2.54 0.43 3.36
C THR A 134 -2.19 -1.04 3.10
N THR A 135 -1.56 -1.36 1.97
CA THR A 135 -1.16 -2.73 1.60
C THR A 135 -0.14 -3.30 2.60
N LYS A 136 0.85 -2.50 3.00
CA LYS A 136 1.83 -2.89 4.04
C LYS A 136 1.15 -3.16 5.39
N SER A 137 0.17 -2.33 5.77
CA SER A 137 -0.60 -2.53 7.00
C SER A 137 -1.44 -3.82 6.96
N GLU A 138 -2.11 -4.10 5.83
CA GLU A 138 -2.86 -5.35 5.62
C GLU A 138 -1.93 -6.58 5.70
N ALA A 139 -0.74 -6.50 5.09
CA ALA A 139 0.27 -7.56 5.15
C ALA A 139 0.80 -7.79 6.57
N ARG A 140 1.12 -6.71 7.31
CA ARG A 140 1.52 -6.78 8.72
C ARG A 140 0.45 -7.44 9.58
N THR A 141 -0.81 -7.04 9.39
CA THR A 141 -1.97 -7.62 10.10
C THR A 141 -2.10 -9.12 9.82
N MET A 142 -1.94 -9.55 8.57
CA MET A 142 -1.95 -10.97 8.20
C MET A 142 -0.81 -11.75 8.87
N ALA A 143 0.41 -11.19 8.86
CA ALA A 143 1.57 -11.82 9.48
C ALA A 143 1.38 -11.98 11.00
N ILE A 144 0.90 -10.94 11.70
CA ILE A 144 0.65 -11.00 13.15
C ILE A 144 -0.39 -12.08 13.48
N LYS A 145 -1.50 -12.13 12.73
CA LYS A 145 -2.53 -13.17 12.90
C LYS A 145 -1.96 -14.58 12.70
N ALA A 146 -1.15 -14.78 11.66
CA ALA A 146 -0.51 -16.06 11.37
C ALA A 146 0.48 -16.49 12.47
N LEU A 147 1.18 -15.53 13.09
CA LEU A 147 2.15 -15.78 14.16
C LEU A 147 1.51 -16.16 15.50
N ARG A 148 0.18 -16.02 15.64
CA ARG A 148 -0.60 -16.36 16.85
C ARG A 148 0.08 -15.83 18.12
N LEU A 149 0.30 -14.52 18.14
CA LEU A 149 1.02 -13.88 19.24
C LEU A 149 0.27 -14.06 20.58
N PRO A 150 0.99 -14.16 21.72
CA PRO A 150 0.37 -14.16 23.04
C PRO A 150 -0.50 -12.92 23.28
N ASP A 151 -1.58 -13.05 24.06
CA ASP A 151 -2.49 -11.92 24.33
C ASP A 151 -1.80 -10.71 24.98
N SER A 152 -0.71 -10.93 25.73
CA SER A 152 0.08 -9.87 26.37
C SER A 152 0.75 -8.90 25.38
N VAL A 153 0.99 -9.32 24.13
CA VAL A 153 1.61 -8.51 23.08
C VAL A 153 0.65 -8.19 21.94
N LYS A 154 -0.65 -8.44 22.12
CA LYS A 154 -1.68 -8.24 21.11
C LYS A 154 -1.87 -6.76 20.73
N HIS A 155 -1.57 -5.84 21.64
CA HIS A 155 -1.58 -4.40 21.38
C HIS A 155 -0.56 -3.95 20.31
N LEU A 156 0.44 -4.79 19.97
CA LEU A 156 1.32 -4.56 18.83
C LEU A 156 0.56 -4.59 17.48
N GLU A 157 -0.68 -5.08 17.45
CA GLU A 157 -1.57 -5.08 16.28
C GLU A 157 -1.95 -3.65 15.82
N GLU A 158 -1.89 -2.65 16.69
CA GLU A 158 -2.55 -1.35 16.43
C GLU A 158 -1.67 -0.27 15.78
N GLU A 159 -0.34 -0.32 15.94
CA GLU A 159 0.51 0.77 15.43
C GLU A 159 1.13 0.48 14.06
N PRO A 160 0.80 1.27 13.01
CA PRO A 160 1.59 1.29 11.79
C PRO A 160 2.95 1.90 12.13
N SER A 161 4.03 1.17 11.82
CA SER A 161 5.39 1.63 12.06
C SER A 161 6.02 2.15 10.77
N ASP A 162 6.70 3.31 10.86
CA ASP A 162 7.57 3.84 9.80
C ASP A 162 8.93 3.11 9.74
N LYS A 163 9.11 2.05 10.56
CA LYS A 163 10.32 1.23 10.59
C LYS A 163 10.50 0.46 9.27
N ALA A 164 11.76 0.26 8.89
CA ALA A 164 12.15 -0.53 7.71
C ALA A 164 11.66 -2.00 7.75
N LEU A 165 11.39 -2.52 8.96
CA LEU A 165 10.86 -3.87 9.17
C LEU A 165 9.42 -3.78 9.70
N ALA A 166 8.53 -4.60 9.13
CA ALA A 166 7.13 -4.69 9.56
C ALA A 166 6.96 -5.14 11.04
N LEU A 167 8.00 -5.78 11.60
CA LEU A 167 8.22 -6.01 13.02
C LEU A 167 9.67 -5.60 13.34
N GLY A 168 9.84 -4.48 14.05
CA GLY A 168 11.14 -3.99 14.49
C GLY A 168 11.75 -4.84 15.59
N ARG A 169 13.05 -4.62 15.86
CA ARG A 169 13.82 -5.36 16.87
C ARG A 169 13.12 -5.40 18.25
N GLU A 170 12.63 -4.26 18.73
CA GLU A 170 11.93 -4.15 20.01
C GLU A 170 10.61 -4.93 20.05
N GLU A 171 9.89 -5.00 18.92
CA GLU A 171 8.64 -5.77 18.82
C GLU A 171 8.96 -7.27 18.85
N VAL A 172 10.03 -7.67 18.15
CA VAL A 172 10.52 -9.05 18.14
C VAL A 172 10.98 -9.48 19.54
N GLU A 173 11.74 -8.65 20.26
CA GLU A 173 12.16 -8.93 21.63
C GLU A 173 10.96 -9.10 22.58
N ARG A 174 9.97 -8.21 22.51
CA ARG A 174 8.73 -8.33 23.29
C ARG A 174 7.96 -9.62 22.98
N ILE A 175 7.88 -10.00 21.71
CA ILE A 175 7.22 -11.27 21.30
C ILE A 175 7.97 -12.48 21.88
N PHE A 176 9.30 -12.50 21.80
CA PHE A 176 10.09 -13.60 22.35
C PHE A 176 9.96 -13.69 23.87
N GLN A 177 10.03 -12.54 24.55
CA GLN A 177 9.86 -12.48 26.00
C GLN A 177 8.47 -13.01 26.42
N ALA A 178 7.40 -12.56 25.77
CA ALA A 178 6.05 -13.02 26.06
C ALA A 178 5.87 -14.52 25.82
N ARG A 179 6.45 -15.07 24.74
CA ARG A 179 6.44 -16.51 24.46
C ARG A 179 7.21 -17.30 25.53
N TYR A 180 8.35 -16.78 25.97
CA TYR A 180 9.13 -17.39 27.04
C TYR A 180 8.34 -17.44 28.35
N GLU A 181 7.78 -16.32 28.79
CA GLU A 181 6.95 -16.22 30.00
C GLU A 181 5.75 -17.18 29.95
N GLN A 182 5.04 -17.24 28.81
CA GLN A 182 3.93 -18.17 28.62
C GLN A 182 4.38 -19.64 28.71
N SER A 183 5.59 -19.97 28.21
CA SER A 183 6.14 -21.32 28.31
C SER A 183 6.46 -21.73 29.76
N ILE A 184 6.98 -20.81 30.57
CA ILE A 184 7.26 -21.05 32.00
C ILE A 184 5.96 -21.30 32.75
N LEU A 185 4.94 -20.46 32.54
CA LEU A 185 3.62 -20.63 33.16
C LEU A 185 3.00 -21.98 32.79
N ARG A 186 3.04 -22.38 31.51
CA ARG A 186 2.53 -23.67 31.06
C ARG A 186 3.26 -24.85 31.71
N ASN A 187 4.58 -24.77 31.85
CA ASN A 187 5.39 -25.81 32.47
C ASN A 187 5.18 -25.89 33.99
N ALA A 188 4.89 -24.77 34.67
CA ALA A 188 4.55 -24.76 36.08
C ALA A 188 3.17 -25.39 36.35
N VAL A 189 2.17 -25.10 35.51
CA VAL A 189 0.83 -25.67 35.60
C VAL A 189 0.81 -27.17 35.26
N GLY A 190 1.61 -27.61 34.28
CA GLY A 190 1.72 -29.02 33.90
C GLY A 190 2.46 -29.91 34.91
N ARG A 191 3.13 -29.33 35.93
CA ARG A 191 3.80 -30.07 37.02
C ARG A 191 2.92 -30.24 38.26
N GLN A 192 1.72 -29.66 38.28
CA GLN A 192 0.76 -29.77 39.39
C GLN A 192 -0.39 -30.76 39.11
N GLN A 193 -0.31 -31.55 38.02
CA GLN A 193 -1.24 -32.64 37.70
C GLN A 193 -0.53 -33.98 37.71
#